data_AF-A0AA39ZT68-F1
#
_entry.id   AF-A0AA39ZT68-F1
#
_cell.length_a   1.000
_cell.length_b   1.000
_cell.length_c   1.000
_cell.angle_alpha   90.00
_cell.angle_beta   90.00
_cell.angle_gamma   90.00
#
_symmetry.space_group_name_H-M   'P 1'
#
loop_
_entity.id
_entity.type
_entity.pdbx_description
1 polymer ?
#
loop_
_entity_poly.entity_id
_entity_poly.type
_entity_poly.pdbx_seq_one_letter_code
_entity_poly.pdbx_strand_id
1 'polypeptide(L)'
;DFENAKFTKPSDWDRWSEAYKKKAEHAGIYDFVNPNHRLRQPWPTEPKVPQFDGFQKKKQAQRRGNINNNTNRDDHNAPVMSRASGSNAHSVNRSAAQTRAASAAAAAATRRSQIEESNHNPDDGDHNDDDSTLEEEEDEEEENNIHNRATQFSDLSTMGQTNWKIAFELYKANLSVYNAKTGARSAFLNWVLKSIGPNYQHITKRRDLPEIYQAIKDQWLPFRKNITKGIRDDYTKHLAQIKGKDRKLSEWITRWQKLVNDGVEHEILQIATPSSWYEDLVEALKNIPDGKTWALGELATLEEDILE
;
A
#
# COMPACT_ATOMS: atom_id res chain seq x y z
N ASP A 1 8.95 -20.90 6.58
CA ASP A 1 8.51 -21.35 5.25
C ASP A 1 7.01 -21.08 5.07
N PHE A 2 6.65 -19.92 4.50
CA PHE A 2 5.26 -19.43 4.40
C PHE A 2 4.55 -19.89 3.11
N GLU A 3 5.26 -20.56 2.21
CA GLU A 3 4.69 -21.01 0.93
C GLU A 3 3.58 -22.06 1.09
N ASN A 4 3.68 -22.86 2.15
CA ASN A 4 2.77 -23.97 2.45
C ASN A 4 1.68 -23.64 3.47
N ALA A 5 1.54 -22.37 3.88
CA ALA A 5 0.48 -21.97 4.80
C ALA A 5 -0.89 -22.18 4.15
N LYS A 6 -1.79 -22.83 4.88
CA LYS A 6 -3.17 -23.07 4.46
C LYS A 6 -4.14 -22.66 5.56
N PHE A 7 -5.30 -22.16 5.16
CA PHE A 7 -6.43 -21.89 6.04
C PHE A 7 -7.53 -22.90 5.74
N THR A 8 -7.55 -24.02 6.46
CA THR A 8 -8.56 -25.08 6.29
C THR A 8 -9.48 -25.21 7.49
N LYS A 9 -9.10 -24.66 8.63
CA LYS A 9 -9.89 -24.57 9.85
C LYS A 9 -9.56 -23.26 10.58
N PRO A 10 -10.44 -22.78 11.47
CA PRO A 10 -10.21 -21.51 12.16
C PRO A 10 -8.89 -21.47 12.95
N SER A 11 -8.45 -22.58 13.54
CA SER A 11 -7.16 -22.66 14.25
C SER A 11 -5.93 -22.37 13.39
N ASP A 12 -6.05 -22.40 12.06
CA ASP A 12 -4.94 -22.10 11.15
C ASP A 12 -4.73 -20.58 10.97
N TRP A 13 -5.62 -19.75 11.54
CA TRP A 13 -5.67 -18.31 11.31
C TRP A 13 -4.35 -17.61 11.59
N ASP A 14 -3.74 -17.82 12.75
CA ASP A 14 -2.56 -17.04 13.15
C ASP A 14 -1.41 -17.28 12.17
N ARG A 15 -1.10 -18.56 11.88
CA ARG A 15 -0.10 -18.95 10.88
C ARG A 15 -0.42 -18.43 9.48
N TRP A 16 -1.68 -18.52 9.06
CA TRP A 16 -2.09 -18.06 7.73
C TRP A 16 -2.04 -16.54 7.59
N SER A 17 -2.45 -15.81 8.63
CA SER A 17 -2.47 -14.35 8.67
C SER A 17 -1.06 -13.77 8.66
N GLU A 18 -0.12 -14.43 9.35
CA GLU A 18 1.31 -14.09 9.31
C GLU A 18 1.90 -14.36 7.92
N ALA A 19 1.56 -15.51 7.31
CA ALA A 19 1.98 -15.84 5.95
C ALA A 19 1.43 -14.84 4.92
N TYR A 20 0.19 -14.39 5.08
CA TYR A 20 -0.41 -13.34 4.24
C TYR A 20 0.43 -12.08 4.27
N LYS A 21 0.76 -11.59 5.48
CA LYS A 21 1.58 -10.39 5.68
C LYS A 21 2.98 -10.57 5.05
N LYS A 22 3.72 -11.61 5.45
CA LYS A 22 5.08 -11.87 4.97
C LYS A 22 5.16 -11.98 3.45
N LYS A 23 4.18 -12.64 2.84
CA LYS A 23 4.15 -12.83 1.39
C LYS A 23 3.78 -11.55 0.63
N ALA A 24 2.88 -10.74 1.17
CA ALA A 24 2.59 -9.42 0.62
C ALA A 24 3.77 -8.44 0.75
N GLU A 25 4.51 -8.51 1.87
CA GLU A 25 5.74 -7.74 2.10
C GLU A 25 6.84 -8.15 1.12
N HIS A 26 7.08 -9.46 0.96
CA HIS A 26 8.04 -9.99 -0.01
C HIS A 26 7.68 -9.63 -1.46
N ALA A 27 6.38 -9.54 -1.77
CA ALA A 27 5.89 -9.09 -3.06
C ALA A 27 5.93 -7.56 -3.24
N GLY A 28 6.29 -6.79 -2.20
CA GLY A 28 6.35 -5.32 -2.25
C GLY A 28 4.98 -4.66 -2.44
N ILE A 29 3.90 -5.32 -2.02
CA ILE A 29 2.52 -4.84 -2.21
C ILE A 29 1.72 -4.67 -0.91
N TYR A 30 2.31 -4.98 0.26
CA TYR A 30 1.60 -4.98 1.54
C TYR A 30 0.87 -3.66 1.83
N ASP A 31 1.48 -2.53 1.52
CA ASP A 31 0.86 -1.20 1.72
C ASP A 31 -0.47 -1.05 0.96
N PHE A 32 -0.64 -1.72 -0.18
CA PHE A 32 -1.85 -1.65 -1.00
C PHE A 32 -2.89 -2.70 -0.62
N VAL A 33 -2.47 -3.81 -0.04
CA VAL A 33 -3.35 -4.94 0.32
C VAL A 33 -3.54 -5.05 1.83
N ASN A 34 -3.11 -4.04 2.59
CA ASN A 34 -3.17 -4.04 4.04
C ASN A 34 -4.64 -4.22 4.50
N PRO A 35 -4.92 -5.22 5.36
CA PRO A 35 -6.27 -5.41 5.90
C PRO A 35 -6.80 -4.19 6.64
N ASN A 36 -5.90 -3.42 7.29
CA ASN A 36 -6.27 -2.18 7.93
C ASN A 36 -6.46 -1.07 6.89
N HIS A 37 -7.72 -0.68 6.65
CA HIS A 37 -8.09 0.37 5.70
C HIS A 37 -7.37 1.70 5.96
N ARG A 38 -7.02 2.01 7.22
CA ARG A 38 -6.32 3.28 7.58
C ARG A 38 -4.86 3.30 7.15
N LEU A 39 -4.24 2.13 7.02
CA LEU A 39 -2.85 1.97 6.60
C LEU A 39 -2.74 1.62 5.12
N ARG A 40 -3.87 1.44 4.43
CA ARG A 40 -3.91 1.01 3.04
C ARG A 40 -3.69 2.20 2.11
N GLN A 41 -2.66 2.10 1.28
CA GLN A 41 -2.43 3.05 0.19
C GLN A 41 -3.32 2.71 -1.01
N PRO A 42 -3.78 3.71 -1.78
CA PRO A 42 -4.47 3.47 -3.03
C PRO A 42 -3.54 2.75 -4.02
N TRP A 43 -4.10 1.86 -4.83
CA TRP A 43 -3.35 1.19 -5.88
C TRP A 43 -2.71 2.22 -6.83
N PRO A 44 -1.45 2.05 -7.25
CA PRO A 44 -0.83 2.99 -8.19
C PRO A 44 -1.63 3.08 -9.49
N THR A 45 -1.75 4.28 -10.03
CA THR A 45 -2.39 4.50 -11.34
C THR A 45 -1.44 4.11 -12.46
N GLU A 46 -1.98 3.58 -13.56
CA GLU A 46 -1.22 3.32 -14.77
C GLU A 46 -0.63 4.65 -15.30
N PRO A 47 0.70 4.72 -15.53
CA PRO A 47 1.32 5.94 -16.04
C PRO A 47 0.87 6.20 -17.47
N LYS A 48 0.68 7.48 -17.82
CA LYS A 48 0.27 7.90 -19.17
C LYS A 48 1.49 8.24 -20.02
N VAL A 49 1.42 7.94 -21.32
CA VAL A 49 2.45 8.32 -22.30
C VAL A 49 2.54 9.86 -22.36
N PRO A 50 3.76 10.45 -22.26
CA PRO A 50 3.92 11.90 -22.35
C PRO A 50 3.53 12.40 -23.75
N GLN A 51 2.57 13.32 -23.79
CA GLN A 51 2.09 13.96 -25.01
C GLN A 51 3.06 15.05 -25.47
N PHE A 52 3.22 15.27 -26.78
CA PHE A 52 4.20 16.21 -27.32
C PHE A 52 3.85 17.68 -27.05
N ASP A 53 2.57 18.00 -26.93
CA ASP A 53 2.04 19.33 -26.70
C ASP A 53 2.52 20.00 -25.41
N GLY A 54 2.86 19.21 -24.39
CA GLY A 54 3.43 19.66 -23.13
C GLY A 54 4.90 20.09 -23.20
N PHE A 55 5.53 20.02 -24.37
CA PHE A 55 6.96 20.29 -24.54
C PHE A 55 7.24 21.49 -25.47
N GLN A 56 8.41 22.10 -25.27
CA GLN A 56 8.80 23.34 -25.97
C GLN A 56 8.92 23.12 -27.48
N LYS A 57 8.12 23.87 -28.25
CA LYS A 57 8.02 23.80 -29.72
C LYS A 57 9.16 24.54 -30.42
N LYS A 58 9.47 24.16 -31.67
CA LYS A 58 10.30 24.97 -32.56
C LYS A 58 9.57 26.27 -32.85
N LYS A 59 10.23 27.40 -32.66
CA LYS A 59 9.70 28.66 -33.17
C LYS A 59 9.78 28.58 -34.69
N GLN A 60 8.64 28.54 -35.38
CA GLN A 60 8.64 28.82 -36.81
C GLN A 60 9.21 30.23 -36.96
N ALA A 61 10.33 30.35 -37.68
CA ALA A 61 10.81 31.65 -38.09
C ALA A 61 9.74 32.21 -39.03
N GLN A 62 8.88 33.09 -38.51
CA GLN A 62 8.13 33.99 -39.37
C GLN A 62 9.18 34.70 -40.21
N ARG A 63 9.27 34.32 -41.48
CA ARG A 63 10.00 35.06 -42.50
C ARG A 63 9.31 36.42 -42.60
N ARG A 64 9.68 37.35 -41.72
CA ARG A 64 9.51 38.77 -41.97
C ARG A 64 10.39 39.06 -43.18
N GLY A 65 9.78 39.05 -44.37
CA GLY A 65 10.36 39.63 -45.56
C GLY A 65 10.59 41.10 -45.28
N ASN A 66 11.81 41.44 -44.88
CA ASN A 66 12.26 42.82 -44.87
C ASN A 66 13.46 42.91 -45.81
N ILE A 67 13.13 43.04 -47.09
CA ILE A 67 14.04 43.55 -48.10
C ILE A 67 14.32 45.00 -47.70
N ASN A 68 15.58 45.34 -47.42
CA ASN A 68 16.09 46.67 -47.71
C ASN A 68 17.61 46.62 -47.91
N ASN A 69 17.99 46.95 -49.14
CA ASN A 69 19.34 47.25 -49.59
C ASN A 69 19.83 48.55 -48.94
N ASN A 70 21.07 48.59 -48.45
CA ASN A 70 22.04 49.59 -48.94
C ASN A 70 23.49 49.33 -48.45
N THR A 71 24.33 48.97 -49.42
CA THR A 71 25.67 49.47 -49.77
C THR A 71 26.71 49.91 -48.72
N ASN A 72 27.93 49.36 -48.95
CA ASN A 72 29.28 49.96 -48.85
C ASN A 72 29.80 50.29 -47.42
N ARG A 73 31.05 50.01 -47.03
CA ARG A 73 32.31 49.80 -47.76
C ARG A 73 33.38 49.25 -46.78
N ASP A 74 34.29 48.44 -47.34
CA ASP A 74 35.75 48.33 -47.16
C ASP A 74 36.44 48.16 -45.77
N ASP A 75 37.30 47.14 -45.78
CA ASP A 75 38.68 47.07 -45.28
C ASP A 75 39.08 46.38 -43.95
N HIS A 76 39.74 45.23 -44.18
CA HIS A 76 41.04 44.77 -43.63
C HIS A 76 41.15 43.93 -42.34
N ASN A 77 41.75 42.74 -42.57
CA ASN A 77 42.75 42.00 -41.77
C ASN A 77 42.37 41.23 -40.48
N ALA A 78 42.22 39.90 -40.66
CA ALA A 78 43.06 38.81 -40.12
C ALA A 78 43.10 38.56 -38.57
N PRO A 79 43.63 37.40 -38.10
CA PRO A 79 42.87 36.43 -37.32
C PRO A 79 43.25 36.39 -35.83
N VAL A 80 42.31 36.01 -34.96
CA VAL A 80 42.62 35.78 -33.53
C VAL A 80 42.23 34.37 -33.10
N MET A 81 43.19 33.79 -32.39
CA MET A 81 43.35 32.42 -31.96
C MET A 81 42.23 31.84 -31.11
N SER A 82 42.08 30.52 -31.27
CA SER A 82 41.57 29.58 -30.28
C SER A 82 42.20 29.79 -28.91
N ARG A 83 41.36 29.87 -27.85
CA ARG A 83 41.72 29.30 -26.55
C ARG A 83 40.48 28.93 -25.74
N ALA A 84 40.33 27.62 -25.55
CA ALA A 84 39.46 27.02 -24.56
C ALA A 84 40.02 27.24 -23.15
N SER A 85 39.15 27.50 -22.17
CA SER A 85 39.12 26.75 -20.89
C SER A 85 38.16 27.35 -19.88
N GLY A 86 37.36 26.47 -19.28
CA GLY A 86 37.05 26.54 -17.85
C GLY A 86 35.65 27.05 -17.47
N SER A 87 34.76 26.14 -17.10
CA SER A 87 33.85 26.29 -15.94
C SER A 87 32.95 25.05 -15.82
N ASN A 88 33.45 24.03 -15.12
CA ASN A 88 32.72 22.82 -14.78
C ASN A 88 32.27 22.92 -13.31
N ALA A 89 31.21 23.69 -13.05
CA ALA A 89 30.57 23.74 -11.72
C ALA A 89 29.09 24.17 -11.74
N HIS A 90 28.48 24.38 -12.92
CA HIS A 90 27.09 24.84 -13.06
C HIS A 90 26.13 23.77 -13.64
N SER A 91 26.60 22.53 -13.88
CA SER A 91 25.77 21.49 -14.54
C SER A 91 24.91 20.66 -13.59
N VAL A 92 25.36 20.45 -12.34
CA VAL A 92 24.66 19.56 -11.38
C VAL A 92 23.37 20.21 -10.83
N ASN A 93 23.35 21.52 -10.64
CA ASN A 93 22.14 22.25 -10.23
C ASN A 93 21.15 22.45 -11.39
N ARG A 94 21.61 22.49 -12.65
CA ARG A 94 20.71 22.54 -13.81
C ARG A 94 19.98 21.21 -14.00
N SER A 95 20.64 20.06 -13.82
CA SER A 95 19.95 18.77 -14.00
C SER A 95 18.86 18.55 -12.94
N ALA A 96 19.12 18.89 -11.67
CA ALA A 96 18.12 18.76 -10.61
C ALA A 96 16.94 19.73 -10.80
N ALA A 97 17.22 20.98 -11.21
CA ALA A 97 16.17 21.95 -11.56
C ALA A 97 15.39 21.54 -12.82
N GLN A 98 16.05 20.94 -13.82
CA GLN A 98 15.44 20.40 -15.04
C GLN A 98 14.53 19.21 -14.75
N THR A 99 14.94 18.29 -13.86
CA THR A 99 14.10 17.17 -13.42
C THR A 99 12.87 17.68 -12.68
N ARG A 100 13.00 18.70 -11.81
CA ARG A 100 11.87 19.32 -11.12
C ARG A 100 10.94 20.05 -12.08
N ALA A 101 11.46 20.79 -13.04
CA ALA A 101 10.66 21.48 -14.07
C ALA A 101 9.92 20.49 -14.99
N ALA A 102 10.56 19.38 -15.39
CA ALA A 102 9.93 18.32 -16.16
C ALA A 102 8.82 17.61 -15.36
N SER A 103 9.03 17.37 -14.07
CA SER A 103 8.00 16.79 -13.19
C SER A 103 6.81 17.74 -12.99
N ALA A 104 7.06 19.05 -12.90
CA ALA A 104 6.01 20.07 -12.77
C ALA A 104 5.21 20.22 -14.08
N ALA A 105 5.86 20.16 -15.24
CA ALA A 105 5.20 20.20 -16.54
C ALA A 105 4.30 18.98 -16.77
N ALA A 106 4.75 17.78 -16.38
CA ALA A 106 3.95 16.55 -16.45
C ALA A 106 2.74 16.58 -15.49
N ALA A 107 2.92 17.13 -14.29
CA ALA A 107 1.83 17.31 -13.32
C ALA A 107 0.79 18.35 -13.79
N ALA A 108 1.23 19.45 -14.43
CA ALA A 108 0.35 20.48 -14.98
C ALA A 108 -0.47 19.96 -16.17
N ALA A 109 0.14 19.17 -17.07
CA ALA A 109 -0.57 18.51 -18.17
C ALA A 109 -1.63 17.52 -17.67
N THR A 110 -1.36 16.83 -16.56
CA THR A 110 -2.31 15.89 -15.95
C THR A 110 -3.49 16.62 -15.29
N ARG A 111 -3.26 17.75 -14.62
CA ARG A 111 -4.33 18.56 -14.00
C ARG A 111 -5.25 19.22 -15.02
N ARG A 112 -4.73 19.66 -16.16
CA ARG A 112 -5.54 20.28 -17.22
C ARG A 112 -6.54 19.29 -17.84
N SER A 113 -6.13 18.03 -17.99
CA SER A 113 -7.01 16.94 -18.46
C SER A 113 -8.06 16.47 -17.44
N GLN A 114 -7.87 16.71 -16.14
CA GLN A 114 -8.86 16.31 -15.11
C GLN A 114 -9.99 17.34 -14.93
N ILE A 115 -9.77 18.60 -15.30
CA ILE A 115 -10.79 19.65 -15.19
C ILE A 115 -11.81 19.55 -16.34
N GLU A 116 -11.42 19.01 -17.49
CA GLU A 116 -12.31 18.82 -18.66
C GLU A 116 -13.25 17.60 -18.56
N GLU A 117 -13.03 16.66 -17.63
CA GLU A 117 -13.85 15.44 -17.47
C GLU A 117 -14.87 15.50 -16.31
N SER A 118 -15.06 16.66 -15.66
CA SER A 118 -15.90 16.77 -14.44
C SER A 118 -17.06 17.79 -14.50
N ASN A 119 -17.66 18.00 -15.67
CA ASN A 119 -18.96 18.68 -15.77
C ASN A 119 -19.98 17.79 -16.50
N HIS A 120 -20.62 16.90 -15.74
CA HIS A 120 -21.93 16.38 -16.09
C HIS A 120 -22.70 16.06 -14.81
N ASN A 121 -23.73 16.86 -14.53
CA ASN A 121 -24.77 16.54 -13.55
C ASN A 121 -26.11 16.94 -14.19
N PRO A 122 -27.13 16.05 -14.21
CA PRO A 122 -28.48 16.41 -14.63
C PRO A 122 -29.32 16.79 -13.40
N ASP A 123 -30.16 17.83 -13.48
CA ASP A 123 -31.57 17.79 -13.07
C ASP A 123 -32.29 19.13 -13.30
N ASP A 124 -33.61 19.03 -13.53
CA ASP A 124 -34.58 20.00 -14.03
C ASP A 124 -34.90 21.22 -13.12
N GLY A 125 -35.36 22.33 -13.73
CA GLY A 125 -36.06 23.40 -13.00
C GLY A 125 -36.20 24.76 -13.69
N ASP A 126 -37.06 24.83 -14.71
CA ASP A 126 -37.91 25.95 -15.17
C ASP A 126 -37.85 27.32 -14.43
N HIS A 127 -37.44 28.40 -15.14
CA HIS A 127 -38.20 29.67 -15.29
C HIS A 127 -37.48 30.73 -16.15
N ASN A 128 -38.10 30.99 -17.31
CA ASN A 128 -38.29 32.21 -18.10
C ASN A 128 -37.49 33.52 -17.92
N ASP A 129 -37.27 34.08 -19.13
CA ASP A 129 -37.30 35.49 -19.57
C ASP A 129 -36.01 36.32 -19.57
N ASP A 130 -35.55 36.52 -20.82
CA ASP A 130 -35.33 37.82 -21.47
C ASP A 130 -33.88 38.24 -21.77
N ASP A 131 -33.78 38.82 -22.97
CA ASP A 131 -32.84 39.84 -23.42
C ASP A 131 -31.49 39.43 -24.07
N SER A 132 -31.57 39.41 -25.41
CA SER A 132 -30.65 40.04 -26.35
C SER A 132 -29.22 39.51 -26.53
N THR A 133 -29.00 39.00 -27.75
CA THR A 133 -27.87 39.25 -28.65
C THR A 133 -26.45 39.08 -28.10
N LEU A 134 -25.76 38.05 -28.59
CA LEU A 134 -24.37 38.07 -29.09
C LEU A 134 -24.01 36.62 -29.46
N GLU A 135 -24.52 36.16 -30.61
CA GLU A 135 -23.93 35.03 -31.32
C GLU A 135 -22.75 35.57 -32.16
N GLU A 136 -21.72 34.73 -32.33
CA GLU A 136 -20.59 34.89 -33.27
C GLU A 136 -19.28 35.53 -32.76
N GLU A 137 -18.67 35.10 -31.64
CA GLU A 137 -17.19 35.31 -31.45
C GLU A 137 -16.42 34.18 -30.71
N GLU A 138 -17.01 33.01 -30.39
CA GLU A 138 -16.29 31.96 -29.62
C GLU A 138 -15.68 30.81 -30.46
N ASP A 139 -16.05 30.66 -31.73
CA ASP A 139 -15.62 29.50 -32.54
C ASP A 139 -14.24 29.65 -33.23
N GLU A 140 -13.68 30.87 -33.32
CA GLU A 140 -12.38 31.09 -34.00
C GLU A 140 -11.15 30.90 -33.09
N GLU A 141 -11.31 30.88 -31.76
CA GLU A 141 -10.19 30.66 -30.84
C GLU A 141 -9.86 29.17 -30.65
N GLU A 142 -10.82 28.26 -30.81
CA GLU A 142 -10.57 26.81 -30.69
C GLU A 142 -9.89 26.22 -31.94
N GLU A 143 -10.28 26.62 -33.16
CA GLU A 143 -9.65 26.13 -34.40
C GLU A 143 -8.19 26.61 -34.55
N ASN A 144 -7.87 27.83 -34.11
CA ASN A 144 -6.51 28.38 -34.11
C ASN A 144 -5.58 27.75 -33.05
N ASN A 145 -6.16 27.11 -32.01
CA ASN A 145 -5.40 26.44 -30.96
C ASN A 145 -5.00 25.01 -31.37
N ILE A 146 -5.80 24.34 -32.21
CA ILE A 146 -5.50 23.01 -32.76
C ILE A 146 -4.28 23.07 -33.70
N HIS A 147 -4.20 24.10 -34.55
CA HIS A 147 -3.07 24.30 -35.48
C HIS A 147 -1.74 24.68 -34.80
N ASN A 148 -1.77 25.03 -33.53
CA ASN A 148 -0.58 25.37 -32.76
C ASN A 148 -0.07 24.22 -31.88
N ARG A 149 -0.76 23.07 -31.79
CA ARG A 149 -0.35 21.94 -30.93
C ARG A 149 0.77 21.12 -31.58
N ALA A 150 1.82 20.80 -30.81
CA ALA A 150 2.85 19.88 -31.31
C ALA A 150 2.27 18.47 -31.28
N THR A 151 2.18 17.83 -32.45
CA THR A 151 1.59 16.49 -32.59
C THR A 151 2.65 15.43 -32.83
N GLN A 152 3.88 15.84 -33.15
CA GLN A 152 5.00 14.95 -33.43
C GLN A 152 6.32 15.48 -32.84
N PHE A 153 7.26 14.56 -32.58
CA PHE A 153 8.57 14.87 -32.00
C PHE A 153 9.38 15.91 -32.80
N SER A 154 9.20 15.96 -34.13
CA SER A 154 9.87 16.91 -35.01
C SER A 154 9.43 18.36 -34.80
N ASP A 155 8.24 18.59 -34.25
CA ASP A 155 7.70 19.93 -33.98
C ASP A 155 8.35 20.56 -32.74
N LEU A 156 9.01 19.73 -31.92
CA LEU A 156 9.67 20.15 -30.70
C LEU A 156 11.03 20.79 -30.98
N SER A 157 11.34 21.85 -30.25
CA SER A 157 12.69 22.42 -30.16
C SER A 157 13.68 21.38 -29.63
N THR A 158 14.99 21.59 -29.80
CA THR A 158 16.02 20.70 -29.25
C THR A 158 15.86 20.49 -27.73
N MET A 159 15.48 21.53 -27.00
CA MET A 159 15.18 21.45 -25.57
C MET A 159 13.90 20.65 -25.30
N GLY A 160 12.82 20.90 -26.05
CA GLY A 160 11.57 20.15 -25.93
C GLY A 160 11.74 18.66 -26.25
N GLN A 161 12.54 18.34 -27.27
CA GLN A 161 12.92 16.98 -27.62
C GLN A 161 13.68 16.28 -26.49
N THR A 162 14.62 17.00 -25.85
CA THR A 162 15.40 16.47 -24.72
C THR A 162 14.50 16.20 -23.52
N ASN A 163 13.64 17.16 -23.18
CA ASN A 163 12.69 17.02 -22.07
C ASN A 163 11.67 15.91 -22.31
N TRP A 164 11.16 15.76 -23.54
CA TRP A 164 10.26 14.67 -23.91
C TRP A 164 10.94 13.31 -23.77
N LYS A 165 12.21 13.18 -24.22
CA LYS A 165 12.98 11.95 -24.03
C LYS A 165 13.13 11.59 -22.55
N ILE A 166 13.45 12.57 -21.69
CA ILE A 166 13.55 12.35 -20.24
C ILE A 166 12.20 11.89 -19.66
N ALA A 167 11.12 12.57 -20.01
CA ALA A 167 9.77 12.20 -19.55
C ALA A 167 9.35 10.81 -20.04
N PHE A 168 9.72 10.45 -21.27
CA PHE A 168 9.41 9.15 -21.86
C PHE A 168 10.19 8.02 -21.18
N GLU A 169 11.46 8.23 -20.83
CA GLU A 169 12.23 7.26 -20.05
C GLU A 169 11.66 7.09 -18.63
N LEU A 170 11.22 8.18 -17.99
CA LEU A 170 10.53 8.12 -16.70
C LEU A 170 9.20 7.36 -16.80
N TYR A 171 8.43 7.59 -17.88
CA TYR A 171 7.21 6.85 -18.18
C TYR A 171 7.47 5.34 -18.27
N LYS A 172 8.48 4.91 -19.05
CA LYS A 172 8.85 3.49 -19.17
C LYS A 172 9.21 2.88 -17.82
N ALA A 173 10.02 3.57 -17.02
CA ALA A 173 10.41 3.11 -15.70
C ALA A 173 9.18 2.93 -14.79
N ASN A 174 8.27 3.92 -14.76
CA ASN A 174 7.05 3.86 -13.99
C ASN A 174 6.10 2.76 -14.48
N LEU A 175 6.00 2.56 -15.81
CA LEU A 175 5.15 1.52 -16.39
C LEU A 175 5.65 0.13 -16.01
N SER A 176 6.96 -0.08 -16.04
CA SER A 176 7.59 -1.31 -15.58
C SER A 176 7.25 -1.61 -14.11
N VAL A 177 7.37 -0.60 -13.23
CA VAL A 177 7.00 -0.74 -11.81
C VAL A 177 5.51 -1.04 -11.62
N TYR A 178 4.63 -0.34 -12.34
CA TYR A 178 3.19 -0.58 -12.31
C TYR A 178 2.84 -2.01 -12.75
N ASN A 179 3.42 -2.47 -13.85
CA ASN A 179 3.21 -3.83 -14.36
C ASN A 179 3.73 -4.89 -13.39
N ALA A 180 4.91 -4.68 -12.80
CA ALA A 180 5.47 -5.57 -11.79
C ALA A 180 4.54 -5.70 -10.57
N LYS A 181 4.02 -4.58 -10.06
CA LYS A 181 3.05 -4.58 -8.94
C LYS A 181 1.75 -5.27 -9.31
N THR A 182 1.23 -5.05 -10.52
CA THR A 182 -0.02 -5.66 -10.99
C THR A 182 0.14 -7.17 -11.16
N GLY A 183 1.28 -7.62 -11.68
CA GLY A 183 1.65 -9.04 -11.72
C GLY A 183 1.75 -9.64 -10.31
N ALA A 184 2.45 -8.96 -9.40
CA ALA A 184 2.60 -9.39 -8.00
C ALA A 184 1.24 -9.52 -7.28
N ARG A 185 0.32 -8.56 -7.48
CA ARG A 185 -1.05 -8.63 -6.94
C ARG A 185 -1.80 -9.85 -7.45
N SER A 186 -1.72 -10.12 -8.75
CA SER A 186 -2.39 -11.27 -9.37
C SER A 186 -1.83 -12.60 -8.84
N ALA A 187 -0.51 -12.71 -8.73
CA ALA A 187 0.15 -13.88 -8.14
C ALA A 187 -0.22 -14.06 -6.66
N PHE A 188 -0.29 -12.97 -5.90
CA PHE A 188 -0.67 -12.98 -4.49
C PHE A 188 -2.14 -13.39 -4.30
N LEU A 189 -3.06 -12.85 -5.09
CA LEU A 189 -4.46 -13.26 -5.10
C LEU A 189 -4.60 -14.76 -5.41
N ASN A 190 -3.91 -15.26 -6.42
CA ASN A 190 -3.90 -16.68 -6.74
C ASN A 190 -3.39 -17.54 -5.58
N TRP A 191 -2.35 -17.09 -4.88
CA TRP A 191 -1.87 -17.79 -3.69
C TRP A 191 -2.91 -17.76 -2.56
N VAL A 192 -3.51 -16.60 -2.27
CA VAL A 192 -4.57 -16.46 -1.25
C VAL A 192 -5.69 -17.46 -1.54
N LEU A 193 -6.22 -17.48 -2.77
CA LEU A 193 -7.30 -18.39 -3.15
C LEU A 193 -6.91 -19.88 -3.05
N LYS A 194 -5.67 -20.24 -3.38
CA LYS A 194 -5.16 -21.63 -3.25
C LYS A 194 -4.91 -22.04 -1.81
N SER A 195 -4.54 -21.10 -0.95
CA SER A 195 -4.25 -21.34 0.47
C SER A 195 -5.52 -21.54 1.31
N ILE A 196 -6.66 -21.06 0.82
CA ILE A 196 -7.96 -21.15 1.49
C ILE A 196 -8.62 -22.50 1.16
N GLY A 197 -9.04 -23.23 2.19
CA GLY A 197 -9.70 -24.52 2.05
C GLY A 197 -11.05 -24.43 1.33
N PRO A 198 -11.53 -25.53 0.70
CA PRO A 198 -12.75 -25.53 -0.12
C PRO A 198 -13.98 -24.96 0.59
N ASN A 199 -14.11 -25.25 1.90
CA ASN A 199 -15.24 -24.79 2.72
C ASN A 199 -15.35 -23.27 2.84
N TYR A 200 -14.27 -22.53 2.60
CA TYR A 200 -14.24 -21.06 2.71
C TYR A 200 -14.19 -20.37 1.34
N GLN A 201 -14.22 -21.09 0.22
CA GLN A 201 -14.20 -20.43 -1.10
C GLN A 201 -15.45 -19.60 -1.36
N HIS A 202 -16.58 -19.91 -0.71
CA HIS A 202 -17.80 -19.13 -0.88
C HIS A 202 -17.65 -17.69 -0.35
N ILE A 203 -16.86 -17.47 0.71
CA ILE A 203 -16.63 -16.14 1.27
C ILE A 203 -15.65 -15.29 0.46
N THR A 204 -14.92 -15.86 -0.52
CA THR A 204 -13.96 -15.11 -1.34
C THR A 204 -14.56 -14.57 -2.63
N LYS A 205 -15.77 -15.01 -3.01
CA LYS A 205 -16.41 -14.64 -4.27
C LYS A 205 -16.67 -13.13 -4.33
N ARG A 206 -16.26 -12.51 -5.45
CA ARG A 206 -16.44 -11.08 -5.75
C ARG A 206 -15.77 -10.13 -4.74
N ARG A 207 -14.82 -10.61 -3.94
CA ARG A 207 -14.09 -9.81 -2.96
C ARG A 207 -12.68 -9.50 -3.42
N ASP A 208 -12.18 -8.35 -3.00
CA ASP A 208 -10.77 -8.03 -3.15
C ASP A 208 -9.90 -8.67 -2.04
N LEU A 209 -8.58 -8.54 -2.17
CA LEU A 209 -7.61 -9.17 -1.25
C LEU A 209 -7.82 -8.81 0.23
N PRO A 210 -7.99 -7.52 0.58
CA PRO A 210 -8.32 -7.13 1.94
C PRO A 210 -9.70 -7.60 2.43
N GLU A 211 -10.72 -7.57 1.57
CA GLU A 211 -12.07 -8.05 1.90
C GLU A 211 -12.09 -9.56 2.14
N ILE A 212 -11.29 -10.33 1.38
CA ILE A 212 -11.07 -11.75 1.62
C ILE A 212 -10.46 -11.97 3.00
N TYR A 213 -9.39 -11.24 3.33
CA TYR A 213 -8.75 -11.33 4.64
C TYR A 213 -9.74 -11.05 5.77
N GLN A 214 -10.52 -9.98 5.65
CA GLN A 214 -11.50 -9.61 6.67
C GLN A 214 -12.60 -10.66 6.81
N ALA A 215 -13.13 -11.19 5.69
CA ALA A 215 -14.15 -12.23 5.73
C ALA A 215 -13.67 -13.49 6.45
N ILE A 216 -12.41 -13.89 6.26
CA ILE A 216 -11.81 -15.02 6.97
C ILE A 216 -11.64 -14.71 8.46
N LYS A 217 -11.16 -13.50 8.78
CA LYS A 217 -11.02 -13.04 10.17
C LYS A 217 -12.35 -13.10 10.92
N ASP A 218 -13.43 -12.70 10.27
CA ASP A 218 -14.78 -12.69 10.85
C ASP A 218 -15.28 -14.10 11.15
N GLN A 219 -14.83 -15.13 10.42
CA GLN A 219 -15.12 -16.54 10.73
C GLN A 219 -14.29 -17.07 11.90
N TRP A 220 -13.05 -16.60 12.04
CA TRP A 220 -12.15 -17.01 13.12
C TRP A 220 -12.52 -16.39 14.48
N LEU A 221 -12.98 -15.12 14.50
CA LEU A 221 -13.27 -14.40 15.74
C LEU A 221 -14.25 -15.13 16.69
N PRO A 222 -15.39 -15.68 16.21
CA PRO A 222 -16.28 -16.47 17.07
C PRO A 222 -15.63 -17.73 17.62
N PHE A 223 -14.82 -18.42 16.80
CA PHE A 223 -14.09 -19.61 17.21
C PHE A 223 -13.10 -19.29 18.35
N ARG A 224 -12.30 -18.22 18.20
CA ARG A 224 -11.40 -17.77 19.26
C ARG A 224 -12.15 -17.44 20.54
N LYS A 225 -13.25 -16.68 20.45
CA LYS A 225 -14.08 -16.34 21.62
C LYS A 225 -14.60 -17.59 22.33
N ASN A 226 -15.06 -18.59 21.58
CA ASN A 226 -15.58 -19.84 22.13
C ASN A 226 -14.48 -20.68 22.78
N ILE A 227 -13.30 -20.78 22.17
CA ILE A 227 -12.14 -21.47 22.76
C ILE A 227 -11.72 -20.77 24.06
N THR A 228 -11.51 -19.46 24.02
CA THR A 228 -11.12 -18.68 25.20
C THR A 228 -12.12 -18.85 26.33
N LYS A 229 -13.42 -18.83 26.02
CA LYS A 229 -14.47 -19.10 27.01
C LYS A 229 -14.41 -20.54 27.55
N GLY A 230 -14.27 -21.53 26.67
CA GLY A 230 -14.19 -22.94 27.06
C GLY A 230 -13.02 -23.23 27.99
N ILE A 231 -11.83 -22.73 27.66
CA ILE A 231 -10.63 -22.88 28.51
C ILE A 231 -10.83 -22.19 29.85
N ARG A 232 -11.41 -20.98 29.88
CA ARG A 232 -11.73 -20.30 31.14
C ARG A 232 -12.70 -21.10 32.00
N ASP A 233 -13.80 -21.56 31.41
CA ASP A 233 -14.82 -22.33 32.13
C ASP A 233 -14.22 -23.64 32.66
N ASP A 234 -13.38 -24.32 31.89
CA ASP A 234 -12.70 -25.55 32.29
C ASP A 234 -11.65 -25.33 33.37
N TYR A 235 -10.89 -24.23 33.28
CA TYR A 235 -9.94 -23.80 34.30
C TYR A 235 -10.62 -23.55 35.64
N THR A 236 -11.65 -22.71 35.67
CA THR A 236 -12.40 -22.41 36.90
C THR A 236 -13.06 -23.65 37.49
N LYS A 237 -13.66 -24.52 36.66
CA LYS A 237 -14.24 -25.79 37.12
C LYS A 237 -13.17 -26.72 37.69
N HIS A 238 -12.00 -26.78 37.06
CA HIS A 238 -10.93 -27.65 37.49
C HIS A 238 -10.35 -27.23 38.84
N LEU A 239 -10.19 -25.92 39.07
CA LEU A 239 -9.81 -25.37 40.37
C LEU A 239 -10.78 -25.78 41.50
N ALA A 240 -12.08 -25.76 41.22
CA ALA A 240 -13.10 -26.15 42.19
C ALA A 240 -13.18 -27.67 42.46
N GLN A 241 -12.54 -28.51 41.64
CA GLN A 241 -12.63 -29.98 41.75
C GLN A 241 -11.76 -30.57 42.86
N ILE A 242 -10.68 -29.89 43.24
CA ILE A 242 -9.74 -30.43 44.20
C ILE A 242 -10.31 -30.41 45.62
N LYS A 243 -10.34 -31.57 46.29
CA LYS A 243 -10.81 -31.69 47.68
C LYS A 243 -9.64 -32.05 48.60
N GLY A 244 -9.68 -31.56 49.84
CA GLY A 244 -8.56 -31.54 50.79
C GLY A 244 -7.93 -32.89 51.23
N LYS A 245 -8.28 -34.02 50.59
CA LYS A 245 -7.67 -35.34 50.84
C LYS A 245 -7.48 -36.19 49.57
N ASP A 246 -7.40 -35.56 48.38
CA ASP A 246 -7.38 -36.32 47.13
C ASP A 246 -6.06 -37.06 46.87
N ARG A 247 -6.14 -38.39 46.78
CA ARG A 247 -5.06 -39.29 46.28
C ARG A 247 -4.67 -39.02 44.82
N LYS A 248 -5.33 -38.09 44.15
CA LYS A 248 -5.20 -37.76 42.72
C LYS A 248 -4.56 -36.40 42.46
N LEU A 249 -3.83 -35.85 43.45
CA LEU A 249 -3.18 -34.56 43.34
C LEU A 249 -2.28 -34.47 42.09
N SER A 250 -1.50 -35.51 41.78
CA SER A 250 -0.67 -35.54 40.57
C SER A 250 -1.48 -35.47 39.27
N GLU A 251 -2.56 -36.25 39.14
CA GLU A 251 -3.46 -36.20 37.97
C GLU A 251 -4.11 -34.82 37.82
N TRP A 252 -4.48 -34.21 38.95
CA TRP A 252 -5.03 -32.86 38.98
C TRP A 252 -4.01 -31.83 38.52
N ILE A 253 -2.78 -31.88 39.06
CA ILE A 253 -1.67 -30.97 38.70
C ILE A 253 -1.39 -31.02 37.20
N THR A 254 -1.23 -32.22 36.62
CA THR A 254 -0.95 -32.36 35.19
C THR A 254 -2.05 -31.74 34.34
N ARG A 255 -3.31 -31.88 34.74
CA ARG A 255 -4.43 -31.26 34.04
C ARG A 255 -4.46 -29.74 34.22
N TRP A 256 -4.14 -29.24 35.40
CA TRP A 256 -4.02 -27.80 35.66
C TRP A 256 -2.90 -27.17 34.80
N GLN A 257 -1.70 -27.76 34.79
CA GLN A 257 -0.58 -27.30 33.94
C GLN A 257 -0.97 -27.26 32.46
N LYS A 258 -1.69 -28.28 31.98
CA LYS A 258 -2.22 -28.28 30.62
C LYS A 258 -3.16 -27.10 30.35
N LEU A 259 -4.07 -26.81 31.28
CA LEU A 259 -5.00 -25.67 31.13
C LEU A 259 -4.29 -24.31 31.20
N VAL A 260 -3.22 -24.20 31.99
CA VAL A 260 -2.35 -23.03 31.99
C VAL A 260 -1.66 -22.86 30.64
N ASN A 261 -1.07 -23.92 30.10
CA ASN A 261 -0.45 -23.93 28.77
C ASN A 261 -1.45 -23.59 27.67
N ASP A 262 -2.65 -24.19 27.67
CA ASP A 262 -3.74 -23.84 26.75
C ASP A 262 -4.12 -22.35 26.89
N GLY A 263 -4.11 -21.82 28.12
CA GLY A 263 -4.34 -20.40 28.41
C GLY A 263 -3.24 -19.47 27.86
N VAL A 264 -1.97 -19.87 27.97
CA VAL A 264 -0.82 -19.17 27.39
C VAL A 264 -0.89 -19.20 25.86
N GLU A 265 -1.09 -20.38 25.25
CA GLU A 265 -1.20 -20.58 23.79
C GLU A 265 -2.30 -19.70 23.18
N HIS A 266 -3.41 -19.51 23.90
CA HIS A 266 -4.54 -18.70 23.45
C HIS A 266 -4.58 -17.26 23.98
N GLU A 267 -3.51 -16.81 24.65
CA GLU A 267 -3.33 -15.45 25.19
C GLU A 267 -4.44 -15.03 26.17
N ILE A 268 -4.89 -15.95 27.02
CA ILE A 268 -5.94 -15.69 28.01
C ILE A 268 -5.28 -15.08 29.25
N LEU A 269 -5.24 -13.75 29.35
CA LEU A 269 -4.52 -13.02 30.41
C LEU A 269 -4.74 -13.54 31.85
N GLN A 270 -5.97 -13.95 32.17
CA GLN A 270 -6.32 -14.46 33.52
C GLN A 270 -5.66 -15.81 33.85
N ILE A 271 -5.26 -16.57 32.84
CA ILE A 271 -4.65 -17.90 32.98
C ILE A 271 -3.17 -17.86 32.57
N ALA A 272 -2.81 -16.97 31.64
CA ALA A 272 -1.45 -16.85 31.11
C ALA A 272 -0.51 -16.03 32.02
N THR A 273 -1.04 -15.24 32.96
CA THR A 273 -0.22 -14.38 33.81
C THR A 273 0.18 -15.13 35.09
N PRO A 274 1.50 -15.30 35.38
CA PRO A 274 2.01 -15.95 36.60
C PRO A 274 1.32 -15.51 37.89
N SER A 275 1.21 -14.19 38.08
CA SER A 275 0.57 -13.63 39.27
C SER A 275 -0.93 -13.96 39.37
N SER A 276 -1.61 -14.11 38.24
CA SER A 276 -3.06 -14.38 38.21
C SER A 276 -3.36 -15.82 38.61
N TRP A 277 -2.68 -16.80 37.99
CA TRP A 277 -2.93 -18.20 38.31
C TRP A 277 -2.31 -18.65 39.63
N TYR A 278 -1.27 -17.98 40.14
CA TYR A 278 -0.69 -18.29 41.44
C TYR A 278 -1.69 -18.08 42.59
N GLU A 279 -2.42 -16.97 42.59
CA GLU A 279 -3.44 -16.71 43.63
C GLU A 279 -4.56 -17.76 43.57
N ASP A 280 -5.04 -18.08 42.37
CA ASP A 280 -6.04 -19.10 42.13
C ASP A 280 -5.57 -20.49 42.61
N LEU A 281 -4.29 -20.81 42.40
CA LEU A 281 -3.67 -22.07 42.80
C LEU A 281 -3.52 -22.18 44.32
N VAL A 282 -3.03 -21.12 44.98
CA VAL A 282 -2.91 -21.08 46.45
C VAL A 282 -4.27 -21.22 47.11
N GLU A 283 -5.30 -20.56 46.58
CA GLU A 283 -6.67 -20.65 47.08
C GLU A 283 -7.25 -22.07 46.87
N ALA A 284 -7.03 -22.69 45.71
CA ALA A 284 -7.47 -24.05 45.44
C ALA A 284 -6.80 -25.09 46.36
N LEU A 285 -5.52 -24.89 46.67
CA LEU A 285 -4.72 -25.82 47.49
C LEU A 285 -4.72 -25.52 48.98
N LYS A 286 -5.45 -24.50 49.45
CA LYS A 286 -5.40 -24.02 50.86
C LYS A 286 -5.68 -25.09 51.91
N ASN A 287 -6.45 -26.12 51.55
CA ASN A 287 -6.84 -27.22 52.44
C ASN A 287 -5.94 -28.47 52.29
N ILE A 288 -4.89 -28.41 51.47
CA ILE A 288 -3.96 -29.49 51.23
C ILE A 288 -2.67 -29.22 52.02
N PRO A 289 -2.18 -30.19 52.83
CA PRO A 289 -0.88 -30.07 53.48
C PRO A 289 0.22 -29.75 52.45
N ASP A 290 1.08 -28.78 52.75
CA ASP A 290 2.17 -28.31 51.89
C ASP A 290 1.75 -27.73 50.51
N GLY A 291 0.46 -27.53 50.26
CA GLY A 291 -0.06 -27.02 48.99
C GLY A 291 0.49 -25.63 48.60
N LYS A 292 0.68 -24.75 49.58
CA LYS A 292 1.29 -23.42 49.38
C LYS A 292 2.77 -23.52 48.98
N THR A 293 3.52 -24.41 49.62
CA THR A 293 4.94 -24.64 49.32
C THR A 293 5.12 -25.23 47.92
N TRP A 294 4.21 -26.12 47.51
CA TRP A 294 4.18 -26.66 46.16
C TRP A 294 3.83 -25.58 45.11
N ALA A 295 2.80 -24.76 45.35
CA ALA A 295 2.42 -23.67 44.44
C ALA A 295 3.57 -22.66 44.21
N LEU A 296 4.36 -22.38 45.25
CA LEU A 296 5.57 -21.56 45.14
C LEU A 296 6.68 -22.24 44.31
N GLY A 297 6.81 -23.56 44.41
CA GLY A 297 7.74 -24.33 43.58
C GLY A 297 7.38 -24.30 42.09
N GLU A 298 6.10 -24.48 41.76
CA GLU A 298 5.64 -24.40 40.36
C GLU A 298 5.71 -22.99 39.78
N LEU A 299 5.51 -21.95 40.60
CA LEU A 299 5.73 -20.57 40.18
C LEU A 299 7.16 -20.38 39.68
N ALA A 300 8.15 -20.89 40.40
CA ALA A 300 9.55 -20.79 40.01
C ALA A 300 9.86 -21.56 38.70
N THR A 301 9.28 -22.74 38.50
CA THR A 301 9.53 -23.55 37.29
C THR A 301 8.82 -23.01 36.06
N LEU A 302 7.54 -22.58 36.20
CA LEU A 302 6.79 -22.03 35.08
C LEU A 302 7.24 -20.61 34.72
N GLU A 303 7.75 -19.81 35.66
CA GLU A 303 8.40 -18.54 35.31
C GLU A 303 9.67 -18.76 34.47
N GLU A 304 10.45 -19.80 34.74
CA GLU A 304 11.61 -20.17 33.90
C GLU A 304 11.17 -20.65 32.50
N ASP A 305 10.17 -21.53 32.40
CA ASP A 305 9.70 -22.10 31.12
C ASP A 305 8.90 -21.12 30.25
N ILE A 306 8.23 -20.11 30.83
CA ILE A 306 7.42 -19.11 30.10
C ILE A 306 8.27 -17.90 29.65
N LEU A 307 9.45 -17.67 30.25
CA LEU A 307 10.35 -16.56 29.92
C LEU A 307 11.49 -16.93 28.94
N GLU A 308 11.70 -18.21 28.62
CA GLU A 308 12.55 -18.67 27.50
C GLU A 308 11.81 -18.68 26.14
#